data_AF-A0A0M4GKP6-F1
#
_entry.id   AF-A0A0M4GKP6-F1
#
_cell.length_a   1.000
_cell.length_b   1.000
_cell.length_c   1.000
_cell.angle_alpha   90.00
_cell.angle_beta   90.00
_cell.angle_gamma   90.00
#
_symmetry.space_group_name_H-M   'P 1'
#
loop_
_entity.id
_entity.type
_entity.pdbx_description
1 polymer ?
#
loop_
_entity_poly.entity_id
_entity_poly.type
_entity_poly.pdbx_seq_one_letter_code
_entity_poly.pdbx_strand_id
1 'polypeptide(L)'
;MKPMLLTDATEIPVGKDWLYEPKYDGFRCILEWESEPILKSRNGKILNLMFPEIINYCHEIYEQIQSYLPLTLDGELVHLTNNFNSNFSVVQLRGRMRNEDVIQNHVQRFPCHYVAFDLLVNKGEGQFDLSLTKRKQQLQKLFQKLNLPLSINYENVQRLQAIEVYKDDKTLWNQIVVNNGEGIIAKRKNSIWISERRTGNWLKIKNWKFVSVILTKFDKSNNFFHGAIYLNEELVEIVTFLHGLKEEELKTLATLFQSNGKKVNKNIWEIEPSICVDIACIDFDGKSLREPRFHRFSFEKEPHECQWQQMQRQLFPLPEKVTITHPDKPIWPANGLQKDDYLFYLQNISSFILPFLSDRQLTVIRYPHGVPGESFYQKNFPDTVPDFIKTEQMEDNRYVMCNDLESLLWLGNQLALEFHIPFQPIYTTKPTEIVFDLDPPSVHEFSLAVEAALRMKAIFDHFELPSFVKTSGGKGLQVYIPLPLNKYSYDDTRVFTKFVCDFLCEQEPKWFTTERLKKNRNNKLYLDYVQHHEGKTIIAPYSTRGNEHGFVATPLIWEEVCDSLKPDLFSIHSVLERIKKIGNPFRDFRQGVEEQKLENVLQQLKGD
;
A
#
# COMPACT_ATOMS: atom_id res chain seq x y z
N MET A 1 -9.61 29.00 12.58
CA MET A 1 -8.67 28.69 13.69
C MET A 1 -7.32 28.23 13.14
N LYS A 2 -6.19 28.34 13.86
CA LYS A 2 -4.89 27.83 13.39
C LYS A 2 -4.38 26.64 14.24
N PRO A 3 -3.76 25.61 13.65
CA PRO A 3 -3.36 24.40 14.37
C PRO A 3 -2.34 24.62 15.49
N MET A 4 -2.40 23.78 16.52
CA MET A 4 -1.35 23.65 17.55
C MET A 4 -0.08 23.05 16.95
N LEU A 5 1.10 23.51 17.41
CA LEU A 5 2.39 23.10 16.85
C LEU A 5 3.05 22.01 17.70
N LEU A 6 3.66 21.04 17.02
CA LEU A 6 4.41 19.95 17.64
C LEU A 6 5.84 20.37 17.96
N THR A 7 6.42 19.85 19.04
CA THR A 7 7.85 20.01 19.37
C THR A 7 8.61 18.76 18.91
N ASP A 8 9.74 18.94 18.23
CA ASP A 8 10.62 17.82 17.85
C ASP A 8 11.24 17.19 19.11
N ALA A 9 11.26 15.85 19.18
CA ALA A 9 11.92 15.09 20.23
C ALA A 9 12.75 13.94 19.63
N THR A 10 13.88 13.65 20.26
CA THR A 10 14.80 12.57 19.83
C THR A 10 14.43 11.22 20.43
N GLU A 11 13.86 11.22 21.63
CA GLU A 11 13.45 10.02 22.36
C GLU A 11 11.94 10.04 22.60
N ILE A 12 11.33 8.84 22.62
CA ILE A 12 9.93 8.70 22.95
C ILE A 12 9.78 8.91 24.47
N PRO A 13 9.00 9.90 24.92
CA PRO A 13 8.81 10.10 26.34
C PRO A 13 8.03 8.92 26.93
N VAL A 14 8.52 8.35 28.02
CA VAL A 14 7.88 7.21 28.70
C VAL A 14 7.14 7.70 29.95
N GLY A 15 5.99 7.08 30.24
CA GLY A 15 5.31 7.26 31.52
C GLY A 15 3.79 7.28 31.40
N LYS A 16 3.12 7.08 32.54
CA LYS A 16 1.65 6.96 32.61
C LYS A 16 0.90 8.23 32.20
N ASP A 17 1.57 9.37 32.07
CA ASP A 17 0.96 10.64 31.67
C ASP A 17 0.91 10.85 30.15
N TRP A 18 1.49 9.94 29.37
CA TRP A 18 1.57 10.04 27.91
C TRP A 18 0.55 9.16 27.21
N LEU A 19 0.15 9.62 26.03
CA LEU A 19 -0.63 8.91 25.03
C LEU A 19 0.14 9.01 23.71
N TYR A 20 0.07 7.96 22.91
CA TYR A 20 0.82 7.87 21.66
C TYR A 20 -0.13 7.68 20.48
N GLU A 21 0.16 8.36 19.38
CA GLU A 21 -0.60 8.30 18.15
C GLU A 21 0.37 8.11 16.98
N PRO A 22 0.03 7.34 15.94
CA PRO A 22 0.83 7.32 14.72
C PRO A 22 1.04 8.72 14.17
N LYS A 23 2.25 9.01 13.69
CA LYS A 23 2.49 10.19 12.88
C LYS A 23 2.25 9.82 11.42
N TYR A 24 1.41 10.61 10.76
CA TYR A 24 1.28 10.61 9.31
C TYR A 24 1.91 11.87 8.71
N ASP A 25 2.22 11.78 7.42
CA ASP A 25 2.74 12.86 6.61
C ASP A 25 1.69 13.27 5.58
N GLY A 26 1.22 14.50 5.67
CA GLY A 26 0.16 15.05 4.84
C GLY A 26 0.00 16.56 5.03
N PHE A 27 -1.19 17.07 4.75
CA PHE A 27 -1.52 18.47 4.98
C PHE A 27 -2.30 18.62 6.28
N ARG A 28 -1.68 19.27 7.25
CA ARG A 28 -2.37 19.69 8.48
C ARG A 28 -3.58 20.57 8.12
N CYS A 29 -4.77 20.13 8.55
CA CYS A 29 -6.03 20.71 8.12
C CYS A 29 -7.07 20.75 9.25
N ILE A 30 -7.68 21.93 9.45
CA ILE A 30 -8.87 22.08 10.29
C ILE A 30 -10.09 21.88 9.39
N LEU A 31 -11.01 20.99 9.77
CA LEU A 31 -12.34 20.92 9.18
C LEU A 31 -13.29 21.74 10.06
N GLU A 32 -13.76 22.87 9.56
CA GLU A 32 -14.78 23.71 10.20
C GLU A 32 -16.10 23.44 9.49
N TRP A 33 -17.15 23.06 10.23
CA TRP A 33 -18.44 22.68 9.66
C TRP A 33 -19.58 23.33 10.44
N GLU A 34 -20.19 24.35 9.83
CA GLU A 34 -21.37 25.04 10.38
C GLU A 34 -22.63 24.56 9.66
N SER A 35 -22.87 25.06 8.45
CA SER A 35 -23.79 24.46 7.47
C SER A 35 -22.99 23.71 6.41
N GLU A 36 -21.95 24.37 5.89
CA GLU A 36 -21.06 23.87 4.84
C GLU A 36 -19.69 23.46 5.43
N PRO A 37 -19.13 22.32 5.01
CA PRO A 37 -17.81 21.89 5.45
C PRO A 37 -16.69 22.70 4.75
N ILE A 38 -15.75 23.22 5.54
CA ILE A 38 -14.60 23.97 5.05
C ILE A 38 -13.31 23.35 5.57
N LEU A 39 -12.44 22.92 4.65
CA LEU A 39 -11.09 22.46 4.93
C LEU A 39 -10.13 23.65 4.89
N LYS A 40 -9.55 24.02 6.03
CA LYS A 40 -8.57 25.10 6.16
C LYS A 40 -7.18 24.55 6.48
N SER A 41 -6.21 24.85 5.63
CA SER A 41 -4.81 24.52 5.89
C SER A 41 -4.28 25.25 7.11
N ARG A 42 -3.10 24.83 7.59
CA ARG A 42 -2.37 25.55 8.67
C ARG A 42 -2.24 27.06 8.43
N ASN A 43 -2.08 27.50 7.18
CA ASN A 43 -1.90 28.91 6.83
C ASN A 43 -3.22 29.61 6.48
N GLY A 44 -4.38 28.98 6.74
CA GLY A 44 -5.70 29.54 6.49
C GLY A 44 -6.20 29.42 5.04
N LYS A 45 -5.47 28.71 4.16
CA LYS A 45 -5.90 28.48 2.77
C LYS A 45 -7.03 27.45 2.75
N ILE A 46 -8.10 27.73 2.02
CA ILE A 46 -9.20 26.78 1.77
C ILE A 46 -8.71 25.67 0.82
N LEU A 47 -8.98 24.42 1.18
CA LEU A 47 -8.51 23.23 0.47
C LEU A 47 -9.63 22.45 -0.25
N ASN A 48 -10.90 22.83 -0.09
CA ASN A 48 -12.08 22.12 -0.62
C ASN A 48 -11.92 21.67 -2.08
N LEU A 49 -11.57 22.60 -2.99
CA LEU A 49 -11.40 22.30 -4.42
C LEU A 49 -10.35 21.20 -4.69
N MET A 50 -9.28 21.15 -3.89
CA MET A 50 -8.20 20.19 -4.06
C MET A 50 -8.53 18.82 -3.45
N PHE A 51 -9.49 18.74 -2.53
CA PHE A 51 -9.86 17.48 -1.86
C PHE A 51 -11.38 17.29 -1.87
N PRO A 52 -11.99 17.26 -3.07
CA PRO A 52 -13.45 17.18 -3.19
C PRO A 52 -14.00 15.88 -2.62
N GLU A 53 -13.23 14.79 -2.58
CA GLU A 53 -13.67 13.51 -2.00
C GLU A 53 -14.00 13.61 -0.51
N ILE A 54 -13.32 14.49 0.23
CA ILE A 54 -13.59 14.71 1.65
C ILE A 54 -14.88 15.53 1.80
N ILE A 55 -15.06 16.54 0.96
CA ILE A 55 -16.23 17.42 0.98
C ILE A 55 -17.49 16.66 0.56
N ASN A 56 -17.41 15.87 -0.51
CA ASN A 56 -18.50 15.01 -0.97
C ASN A 56 -18.92 14.03 0.13
N TYR A 57 -17.97 13.37 0.79
CA TYR A 57 -18.28 12.49 1.91
C TYR A 57 -18.92 13.23 3.10
N CYS A 58 -18.51 14.48 3.37
CA CYS A 58 -19.19 15.32 4.36
C CYS A 58 -20.65 15.56 3.98
N HIS A 59 -20.94 15.86 2.71
CA HIS A 59 -22.33 16.00 2.25
C HIS A 59 -23.12 14.70 2.36
N GLU A 60 -22.52 13.55 2.03
CA GLU A 60 -23.16 12.23 2.15
C GLU A 60 -23.61 11.92 3.58
N ILE A 61 -22.83 12.31 4.59
CA ILE A 61 -23.14 12.06 6.01
C ILE A 61 -23.89 13.21 6.70
N TYR A 62 -24.28 14.26 5.97
CA TYR A 62 -24.84 15.49 6.55
C TYR A 62 -26.04 15.22 7.47
N GLU A 63 -27.00 14.41 7.03
CA GLU A 63 -28.20 14.07 7.80
C GLU A 63 -27.88 13.41 9.15
N GLN A 64 -26.80 12.63 9.21
CA GLN A 64 -26.36 11.92 10.42
C GLN A 64 -25.65 12.87 11.39
N ILE A 65 -24.92 13.86 10.87
CA ILE A 65 -24.04 14.74 11.66
C ILE A 65 -24.67 16.09 12.02
N GLN A 66 -25.73 16.55 11.34
CA GLN A 66 -26.33 17.88 11.52
C GLN A 66 -26.65 18.23 12.98
N SER A 67 -27.07 17.26 13.79
CA SER A 67 -27.37 17.45 15.23
C SER A 67 -26.14 17.73 16.12
N TYR A 68 -24.94 17.61 15.56
CA TYR A 68 -23.65 17.90 16.20
C TYR A 68 -23.02 19.21 15.69
N LEU A 69 -23.59 19.83 14.67
CA LEU A 69 -23.10 21.09 14.13
C LEU A 69 -23.52 22.28 15.02
N PRO A 70 -22.74 23.37 15.09
CA PRO A 70 -21.41 23.55 14.51
C PRO A 70 -20.33 22.63 15.10
N LEU A 71 -19.45 22.13 14.24
CA LEU A 71 -18.39 21.18 14.55
C LEU A 71 -17.04 21.66 14.00
N THR A 72 -15.97 21.49 14.78
CA THR A 72 -14.60 21.73 14.32
C THR A 72 -13.70 20.56 14.68
N LEU A 73 -13.06 19.95 13.68
CA LEU A 73 -12.08 18.88 13.85
C LEU A 73 -10.66 19.38 13.53
N ASP A 74 -9.68 18.91 14.29
CA ASP A 74 -8.26 19.06 13.97
C ASP A 74 -7.74 17.73 13.44
N GLY A 75 -7.13 17.77 12.25
CA GLY A 75 -6.82 16.57 11.51
C GLY A 75 -5.75 16.79 10.45
N GLU A 76 -5.52 15.75 9.66
CA GLU A 76 -4.54 15.73 8.58
C GLU A 76 -5.14 15.09 7.33
N LEU A 77 -4.93 15.73 6.18
CA LEU A 77 -5.28 15.17 4.87
C LEU A 77 -4.12 14.30 4.41
N VAL A 78 -4.37 13.01 4.27
CA VAL A 78 -3.33 11.99 4.01
C VAL A 78 -3.76 11.05 2.88
N HIS A 79 -2.80 10.58 2.09
CA HIS A 79 -3.00 9.40 1.25
C HIS A 79 -2.39 8.20 1.98
N LEU A 80 -3.23 7.32 2.53
CA LEU A 80 -2.77 6.16 3.29
C LEU A 80 -2.21 5.08 2.35
N THR A 81 -1.03 4.57 2.67
CA THR A 81 -0.41 3.43 1.96
C THR A 81 -0.54 2.13 2.75
N ASN A 82 -0.71 2.24 4.06
CA ASN A 82 -1.15 1.20 4.98
C ASN A 82 -1.74 1.86 6.24
N ASN A 83 -2.06 1.08 7.28
CA ASN A 83 -2.67 1.60 8.51
C ASN A 83 -1.76 2.55 9.31
N PHE A 84 -0.45 2.55 9.08
CA PHE A 84 0.56 3.28 9.87
C PHE A 84 1.46 4.20 9.03
N ASN A 85 1.23 4.28 7.71
CA ASN A 85 2.05 5.05 6.79
C ASN A 85 1.19 5.80 5.75
N SER A 86 1.71 6.94 5.27
CA SER A 86 1.09 7.77 4.25
C SER A 86 2.11 8.24 3.22
N ASN A 87 1.64 8.59 2.02
CA ASN A 87 2.47 9.14 0.96
C ASN A 87 2.26 10.65 0.81
N PHE A 88 3.22 11.43 1.31
CA PHE A 88 3.17 12.89 1.23
C PHE A 88 3.22 13.42 -0.21
N SER A 89 4.00 12.80 -1.09
CA SER A 89 4.17 13.26 -2.48
C SER A 89 2.84 13.29 -3.24
N VAL A 90 1.94 12.33 -2.97
CA VAL A 90 0.57 12.31 -3.51
C VAL A 90 -0.23 13.53 -3.05
N VAL A 91 -0.22 13.83 -1.75
CA VAL A 91 -0.94 14.99 -1.17
C VAL A 91 -0.32 16.32 -1.65
N GLN A 92 1.00 16.37 -1.77
CA GLN A 92 1.73 17.55 -2.24
C GLN A 92 1.47 17.83 -3.72
N LEU A 93 1.40 16.79 -4.55
CA LEU A 93 1.00 16.90 -5.94
C LEU A 93 -0.44 17.40 -6.03
N ARG A 94 -1.37 16.79 -5.26
CA ARG A 94 -2.77 17.21 -5.20
C ARG A 94 -2.93 18.69 -4.86
N GLY A 95 -2.22 19.16 -3.84
CA GLY A 95 -2.26 20.55 -3.39
C GLY A 95 -1.85 21.59 -4.45
N ARG A 96 -1.15 21.15 -5.51
CA ARG A 96 -0.71 21.97 -6.64
C ARG A 96 -1.69 21.94 -7.82
N MET A 97 -2.61 20.98 -7.87
CA MET A 97 -3.62 20.86 -8.93
C MET A 97 -4.70 21.94 -8.83
N ARG A 98 -5.25 22.35 -9.97
CA ARG A 98 -6.29 23.39 -10.08
C ARG A 98 -7.44 23.04 -11.02
N ASN A 99 -7.20 22.19 -12.01
CA ASN A 99 -8.24 21.74 -12.95
C ASN A 99 -9.06 20.61 -12.32
N GLU A 100 -10.38 20.74 -12.38
CA GLU A 100 -11.33 19.81 -11.74
C GLU A 100 -11.26 18.39 -12.31
N ASP A 101 -11.19 18.22 -13.63
CA ASP A 101 -11.12 16.90 -14.27
C ASP A 101 -9.83 16.15 -13.89
N VAL A 102 -8.70 16.86 -13.89
CA VAL A 102 -7.41 16.30 -13.44
C VAL A 102 -7.48 15.91 -11.97
N ILE A 103 -8.15 16.71 -11.14
CA ILE A 103 -8.40 16.38 -9.74
C ILE A 103 -9.28 15.13 -9.66
N GLN A 104 -10.43 15.07 -10.33
CA GLN A 104 -11.30 13.90 -10.25
C GLN A 104 -10.60 12.61 -10.69
N ASN A 105 -9.82 12.65 -11.78
CA ASN A 105 -9.03 11.50 -12.21
C ASN A 105 -8.02 11.06 -11.14
N HIS A 106 -7.31 12.01 -10.54
CA HIS A 106 -6.37 11.70 -9.47
C HIS A 106 -7.10 11.24 -8.19
N VAL A 107 -8.36 11.63 -7.92
CA VAL A 107 -9.15 11.14 -6.76
C VAL A 107 -9.42 9.66 -6.93
N GLN A 108 -9.83 9.24 -8.11
CA GLN A 108 -10.09 7.82 -8.41
C GLN A 108 -8.81 6.99 -8.21
N ARG A 109 -7.66 7.49 -8.64
CA ARG A 109 -6.37 6.77 -8.53
C ARG A 109 -5.76 6.84 -7.14
N PHE A 110 -5.80 7.99 -6.48
CA PHE A 110 -5.16 8.27 -5.20
C PHE A 110 -6.07 9.11 -4.30
N PRO A 111 -7.14 8.51 -3.76
CA PRO A 111 -8.03 9.20 -2.85
C PRO A 111 -7.31 9.49 -1.54
N CYS A 112 -7.62 10.64 -0.95
CA CYS A 112 -7.13 11.01 0.37
C CYS A 112 -8.19 10.76 1.44
N HIS A 113 -7.73 10.66 2.68
CA HIS A 113 -8.55 10.61 3.89
C HIS A 113 -8.26 11.83 4.76
N TYR A 114 -9.26 12.26 5.51
CA TYR A 114 -9.09 13.18 6.62
C TYR A 114 -8.98 12.37 7.92
N VAL A 115 -7.80 12.38 8.51
CA VAL A 115 -7.50 11.73 9.78
C VAL A 115 -7.68 12.74 10.91
N ALA A 116 -8.79 12.63 11.63
CA ALA A 116 -9.10 13.46 12.78
C ALA A 116 -8.35 12.96 14.03
N PHE A 117 -7.66 13.84 14.73
CA PHE A 117 -7.01 13.51 16.01
C PHE A 117 -7.42 14.42 17.17
N ASP A 118 -8.21 15.47 16.95
CA ASP A 118 -8.79 16.26 18.03
C ASP A 118 -10.17 16.81 17.65
N LEU A 119 -11.02 17.02 18.66
CA LEU A 119 -12.34 17.63 18.54
C LEU A 119 -12.31 18.97 19.26
N LEU A 120 -12.47 20.04 18.50
CA LEU A 120 -12.25 21.41 18.96
C LEU A 120 -13.54 22.16 19.28
N VAL A 121 -14.58 21.93 18.48
CA VAL A 121 -15.94 22.48 18.69
C VAL A 121 -16.93 21.36 18.46
N ASN A 122 -17.94 21.24 19.31
CA ASN A 122 -19.02 20.27 19.19
C ASN A 122 -20.33 20.94 19.60
N LYS A 123 -21.35 20.95 18.74
CA LYS A 123 -22.61 21.67 18.95
C LYS A 123 -22.43 23.14 19.28
N GLY A 124 -21.43 23.78 18.65
CA GLY A 124 -21.06 25.18 18.91
C GLY A 124 -20.28 25.41 20.21
N GLU A 125 -20.10 24.40 21.06
CA GLU A 125 -19.33 24.51 22.31
C GLU A 125 -17.85 24.22 22.08
N GLY A 126 -16.99 25.16 22.46
CA GLY A 126 -15.54 25.00 22.41
C GLY A 126 -15.03 23.99 23.44
N GLN A 127 -14.13 23.10 23.00
CA GLN A 127 -13.59 22.01 23.83
C GLN A 127 -12.12 22.24 24.25
N PHE A 128 -11.51 23.38 23.89
CA PHE A 128 -10.07 23.66 24.01
C PHE A 128 -9.51 23.51 25.43
N ASP A 129 -10.28 23.95 26.42
CA ASP A 129 -9.90 23.97 27.84
C ASP A 129 -10.07 22.60 28.51
N LEU A 130 -10.72 21.64 27.85
CA LEU A 130 -10.78 20.27 28.33
C LEU A 130 -9.41 19.61 28.20
N SER A 131 -9.15 18.62 29.05
CA SER A 131 -7.97 17.76 28.88
C SER A 131 -8.04 16.96 27.58
N LEU A 132 -6.88 16.65 27.00
CA LEU A 132 -6.76 15.79 25.81
C LEU A 132 -7.57 14.50 25.95
N THR A 133 -7.50 13.85 27.11
CA THR A 133 -8.25 12.61 27.37
C THR A 133 -9.77 12.80 27.21
N LYS A 134 -10.32 13.92 27.71
CA LYS A 134 -11.75 14.24 27.56
C LYS A 134 -12.11 14.53 26.09
N ARG A 135 -11.28 15.30 25.38
CA ARG A 135 -11.52 15.60 23.95
C ARG A 135 -11.49 14.33 23.09
N LYS A 136 -10.53 13.43 23.34
CA LYS A 136 -10.45 12.12 22.67
C LYS A 136 -11.68 11.26 22.94
N GLN A 137 -12.18 11.23 24.18
CA GLN A 137 -13.41 10.51 24.50
C GLN A 137 -14.63 11.09 23.76
N GLN A 138 -14.72 12.42 23.62
CA GLN A 138 -15.80 13.04 22.85
C GLN A 138 -15.68 12.76 21.36
N LEU A 139 -14.47 12.82 20.79
CA LEU A 139 -14.21 12.46 19.39
C LEU A 139 -14.62 11.00 19.12
N GLN A 140 -14.20 10.06 19.97
CA GLN A 140 -14.56 8.65 19.85
C GLN A 140 -16.07 8.44 19.95
N LYS A 141 -16.75 9.09 20.90
CA LYS A 141 -18.20 9.01 21.04
C LYS A 141 -18.92 9.56 19.80
N LEU A 142 -18.44 10.66 19.24
CA LEU A 142 -18.99 11.23 18.00
C LEU A 142 -18.85 10.24 16.85
N PHE A 143 -17.64 9.74 16.59
CA PHE A 143 -17.38 8.81 15.49
C PHE A 143 -18.14 7.49 15.66
N GLN A 144 -18.24 6.96 16.88
CA GLN A 144 -19.07 5.78 17.19
C GLN A 144 -20.54 5.99 16.81
N LYS A 145 -21.12 7.14 17.19
CA LYS A 145 -22.53 7.43 16.89
C LYS A 145 -22.81 7.62 15.41
N LEU A 146 -21.81 8.06 14.65
CA LEU A 146 -21.88 8.27 13.20
C LEU A 146 -21.45 7.02 12.41
N ASN A 147 -21.13 5.91 13.09
CA ASN A 147 -20.58 4.70 12.47
C ASN A 147 -19.35 5.02 11.57
N LEU A 148 -18.49 5.92 12.03
CA LEU A 148 -17.23 6.28 11.39
C LEU A 148 -16.06 5.49 12.01
N PRO A 149 -14.96 5.25 11.26
CA PRO A 149 -13.84 4.45 11.74
C PRO A 149 -13.13 5.11 12.93
N LEU A 150 -12.90 4.33 13.99
CA LEU A 150 -12.21 4.76 15.22
C LEU A 150 -10.70 4.53 15.19
N SER A 151 -10.24 3.86 14.16
CA SER A 151 -8.85 3.55 13.87
C SER A 151 -8.63 3.71 12.38
N ILE A 152 -7.37 3.91 12.01
CA ILE A 152 -6.99 4.10 10.61
C ILE A 152 -7.08 2.77 9.86
N ASN A 153 -7.78 2.81 8.72
CA ASN A 153 -7.87 1.72 7.77
C ASN A 153 -7.71 2.26 6.36
N TYR A 154 -6.60 1.89 5.69
CA TYR A 154 -6.29 2.35 4.33
C TYR A 154 -7.24 1.78 3.26
N GLU A 155 -7.91 0.67 3.54
CA GLU A 155 -8.90 0.03 2.67
C GLU A 155 -10.30 0.63 2.84
N ASN A 156 -10.54 1.34 3.95
CA ASN A 156 -11.87 1.88 4.23
C ASN A 156 -12.17 3.07 3.33
N VAL A 157 -13.33 3.01 2.66
CA VAL A 157 -13.82 4.02 1.73
C VAL A 157 -14.35 5.28 2.42
N GLN A 158 -14.71 5.19 3.70
CA GLN A 158 -15.14 6.32 4.51
C GLN A 158 -13.98 7.33 4.66
N ARG A 159 -14.21 8.56 4.19
CA ARG A 159 -13.15 9.57 4.03
C ARG A 159 -12.80 10.33 5.30
N LEU A 160 -13.61 10.23 6.35
CA LEU A 160 -13.30 10.73 7.68
C LEU A 160 -12.98 9.56 8.61
N GLN A 161 -11.80 9.55 9.22
CA GLN A 161 -11.37 8.52 10.17
C GLN A 161 -10.77 9.16 11.43
N ALA A 162 -10.99 8.56 12.60
CA ALA A 162 -10.34 9.01 13.83
C ALA A 162 -9.02 8.25 14.05
N ILE A 163 -8.02 8.95 14.57
CA ILE A 163 -6.76 8.32 14.95
C ILE A 163 -6.94 7.51 16.24
N GLU A 164 -6.40 6.29 16.22
CA GLU A 164 -6.33 5.44 17.41
C GLU A 164 -5.31 5.99 18.41
N VAL A 165 -5.57 5.75 19.71
CA VAL A 165 -4.71 6.19 20.81
C VAL A 165 -4.11 4.99 21.52
N TYR A 166 -2.79 4.95 21.58
CA TYR A 166 -2.01 3.91 22.23
C TYR A 166 -1.55 4.36 23.61
N LYS A 167 -1.54 3.42 24.56
CA LYS A 167 -1.03 3.64 25.93
C LYS A 167 0.40 3.14 26.12
N ASP A 168 0.83 2.21 25.28
CA ASP A 168 2.16 1.62 25.28
C ASP A 168 2.92 2.08 24.04
N ASP A 169 4.06 2.73 24.25
CA ASP A 169 4.90 3.27 23.19
C ASP A 169 5.54 2.16 22.34
N LYS A 170 5.97 1.07 22.98
CA LYS A 170 6.68 -0.03 22.32
C LYS A 170 5.79 -0.74 21.31
N THR A 171 4.54 -1.00 21.67
CA THR A 171 3.54 -1.59 20.77
C THR A 171 3.36 -0.74 19.52
N LEU A 172 3.15 0.57 19.68
CA LEU A 172 2.98 1.46 18.54
C LEU A 172 4.28 1.59 17.73
N TRP A 173 5.43 1.72 18.39
CA TRP A 173 6.71 1.87 17.70
C TRP A 173 7.04 0.64 16.85
N ASN A 174 6.76 -0.57 17.34
CA ASN A 174 6.89 -1.78 16.55
C ASN A 174 6.01 -1.73 15.28
N GLN A 175 4.75 -1.30 15.39
CA GLN A 175 3.87 -1.15 14.22
C GLN A 175 4.40 -0.09 13.23
N ILE A 176 4.92 1.04 13.73
CA ILE A 176 5.54 2.08 12.91
C ILE A 176 6.76 1.53 12.16
N VAL A 177 7.65 0.79 12.83
CA VAL A 177 8.85 0.24 12.19
C VAL A 177 8.49 -0.82 11.15
N VAL A 178 7.65 -1.79 11.51
CA VAL A 178 7.24 -2.89 10.62
C VAL A 178 6.55 -2.35 9.36
N ASN A 179 5.64 -1.40 9.50
CA ASN A 179 4.85 -0.86 8.39
C ASN A 179 5.51 0.34 7.69
N ASN A 180 6.79 0.61 7.99
CA ASN A 180 7.56 1.73 7.48
C ASN A 180 6.88 3.11 7.66
N GLY A 181 6.16 3.28 8.77
CA GLY A 181 5.48 4.51 9.15
C GLY A 181 6.44 5.63 9.54
N GLU A 182 5.93 6.86 9.54
CA GLU A 182 6.77 8.07 9.68
C GLU A 182 7.26 8.32 11.11
N GLY A 183 6.49 7.89 12.13
CA GLY A 183 6.85 8.13 13.52
C GLY A 183 5.68 8.10 14.50
N ILE A 184 5.88 8.72 15.65
CA ILE A 184 4.90 8.81 16.75
C ILE A 184 4.71 10.26 17.17
N ILE A 185 3.47 10.61 17.50
CA ILE A 185 3.13 11.80 18.26
C ILE A 185 2.82 11.40 19.70
N ALA A 186 3.64 11.85 20.64
CA ALA A 186 3.41 11.67 22.07
C ALA A 186 2.74 12.91 22.66
N LYS A 187 1.60 12.72 23.35
CA LYS A 187 0.81 13.82 23.92
C LYS A 187 0.54 13.58 25.40
N ARG A 188 0.65 14.62 26.24
CA ARG A 188 0.27 14.55 27.66
C ARG A 188 -1.24 14.48 27.83
N LYS A 189 -1.72 13.50 28.61
CA LYS A 189 -3.15 13.20 28.89
C LYS A 189 -3.97 14.41 29.37
N ASN A 190 -3.34 15.25 30.19
CA ASN A 190 -3.96 16.39 30.84
C ASN A 190 -3.68 17.72 30.11
N SER A 191 -3.08 17.69 28.92
CA SER A 191 -2.81 18.90 28.16
C SER A 191 -4.09 19.49 27.55
N ILE A 192 -4.18 20.82 27.57
CA ILE A 192 -5.17 21.59 26.83
C ILE A 192 -4.68 21.87 25.40
N TRP A 193 -5.60 22.22 24.51
CA TRP A 193 -5.25 22.60 23.14
C TRP A 193 -4.94 24.09 23.08
N ILE A 194 -3.83 24.49 22.42
CA ILE A 194 -3.40 25.89 22.33
C ILE A 194 -3.00 26.24 20.89
N SER A 195 -3.73 27.17 20.28
CA SER A 195 -3.50 27.64 18.90
C SER A 195 -2.08 28.19 18.71
N GLU A 196 -1.44 27.83 17.58
CA GLU A 196 -0.10 28.29 17.13
C GLU A 196 1.08 28.13 18.10
N ARG A 197 0.91 27.45 19.23
CA ARG A 197 1.96 27.34 20.25
C ARG A 197 2.66 25.99 20.20
N ARG A 198 3.99 26.00 20.29
CA ARG A 198 4.79 24.81 20.61
C ARG A 198 4.85 24.64 22.13
N THR A 199 4.63 23.42 22.58
CA THR A 199 4.70 23.07 24.00
C THR A 199 5.47 21.76 24.19
N GLY A 200 6.00 21.52 25.39
CA GLY A 200 6.54 20.20 25.77
C GLY A 200 5.46 19.15 26.00
N ASN A 201 4.18 19.45 25.73
CA ASN A 201 3.08 18.52 25.94
C ASN A 201 2.80 17.66 24.71
N TRP A 202 3.19 18.11 23.52
CA TRP A 202 2.95 17.45 22.25
C TRP A 202 4.29 17.32 21.51
N LEU A 203 4.86 16.12 21.57
CA LEU A 203 6.17 15.80 21.02
C LEU A 203 6.01 14.93 19.78
N LYS A 204 6.81 15.18 18.74
CA LYS A 204 6.89 14.31 17.57
C LYS A 204 8.25 13.63 17.52
N ILE A 205 8.22 12.33 17.29
CA ILE A 205 9.37 11.44 17.18
C ILE A 205 9.29 10.80 15.80
N LYS A 206 10.40 10.84 15.05
CA LYS A 206 10.47 10.38 13.66
C LYS A 206 11.19 9.05 13.56
N ASN A 207 10.69 8.18 12.69
CA ASN A 207 11.32 6.92 12.30
C ASN A 207 12.38 7.18 11.22
N TRP A 208 13.52 7.73 11.63
CA TRP A 208 14.61 8.06 10.71
C TRP A 208 15.16 6.82 10.02
N LYS A 209 15.37 6.93 8.71
CA LYS A 209 16.13 5.99 7.88
C LYS A 209 17.52 6.54 7.64
N PHE A 210 18.50 5.66 7.54
CA PHE A 210 19.90 6.04 7.38
C PHE A 210 20.41 5.51 6.05
N VAL A 211 20.58 6.42 5.09
CA VAL A 211 21.05 6.11 3.75
C VAL A 211 22.51 6.50 3.63
N SER A 212 23.34 5.58 3.15
CA SER A 212 24.76 5.88 2.90
C SER A 212 24.93 6.49 1.52
N VAL A 213 25.66 7.59 1.44
CA VAL A 213 25.90 8.33 0.19
C VAL A 213 27.36 8.71 0.07
N ILE A 214 27.80 8.86 -1.18
CA ILE A 214 29.12 9.37 -1.55
C ILE A 214 29.04 10.88 -1.64
N LEU A 215 29.91 11.60 -0.93
CA LEU A 215 30.02 13.04 -1.08
C LEU A 215 30.64 13.40 -2.44
N THR A 216 29.98 14.27 -3.19
CA THR A 216 30.41 14.63 -4.56
C THR A 216 30.70 16.11 -4.71
N LYS A 217 29.87 17.00 -4.13
CA LYS A 217 30.01 18.46 -4.28
C LYS A 217 29.88 19.21 -2.96
N PHE A 218 30.53 20.37 -2.90
CA PHE A 218 30.31 21.40 -1.89
C PHE A 218 30.03 22.74 -2.56
N ASP A 219 28.91 23.36 -2.23
CA ASP A 219 28.53 24.71 -2.64
C ASP A 219 28.76 25.70 -1.50
N LYS A 220 29.81 26.52 -1.64
CA LYS A 220 30.18 27.54 -0.65
C LYS A 220 29.16 28.68 -0.54
N SER A 221 28.32 28.90 -1.54
CA SER A 221 27.37 30.03 -1.52
C SER A 221 26.27 29.87 -0.47
N ASN A 222 25.90 28.61 -0.19
CA ASN A 222 24.85 28.23 0.74
C ASN A 222 25.32 27.20 1.79
N ASN A 223 26.59 26.77 1.71
CA ASN A 223 27.24 25.74 2.53
C ASN A 223 26.66 24.32 2.40
N PHE A 224 25.92 24.03 1.32
CA PHE A 224 25.37 22.70 1.13
C PHE A 224 26.39 21.71 0.55
N PHE A 225 26.25 20.47 0.98
CA PHE A 225 26.95 19.31 0.44
C PHE A 225 25.99 18.48 -0.40
N HIS A 226 26.52 17.82 -1.43
CA HIS A 226 25.76 16.92 -2.30
C HIS A 226 26.23 15.49 -2.11
N GLY A 227 25.27 14.57 -2.10
CA GLY A 227 25.50 13.14 -1.99
C GLY A 227 24.92 12.38 -3.18
N ALA A 228 25.65 11.38 -3.65
CA ALA A 228 25.27 10.52 -4.76
C ALA A 228 25.41 9.03 -4.40
N ILE A 229 24.79 8.19 -5.22
CA ILE A 229 24.91 6.73 -5.19
C ILE A 229 25.09 6.22 -6.61
N TYR A 230 25.59 4.99 -6.77
CA TYR A 230 25.70 4.33 -8.06
C TYR A 230 24.36 3.73 -8.50
N LEU A 231 23.96 4.02 -9.74
CA LEU A 231 22.90 3.36 -10.48
C LEU A 231 23.46 2.98 -11.86
N ASN A 232 23.58 1.68 -12.15
CA ASN A 232 24.16 1.19 -13.41
C ASN A 232 25.54 1.81 -13.71
N GLU A 233 26.43 1.83 -12.70
CA GLU A 233 27.79 2.43 -12.76
C GLU A 233 27.84 3.96 -12.88
N GLU A 234 26.70 4.63 -13.04
CA GLU A 234 26.61 6.10 -13.05
C GLU A 234 26.32 6.65 -11.65
N LEU A 235 26.99 7.76 -11.28
CA LEU A 235 26.68 8.47 -10.05
C LEU A 235 25.44 9.34 -10.22
N VAL A 236 24.41 9.01 -9.46
CA VAL A 236 23.15 9.75 -9.40
C VAL A 236 23.10 10.52 -8.09
N GLU A 237 23.02 11.85 -8.19
CA GLU A 237 22.82 12.72 -7.02
C GLU A 237 21.42 12.51 -6.45
N ILE A 238 21.35 12.15 -5.17
CA ILE A 238 20.09 11.85 -4.48
C ILE A 238 19.86 12.74 -3.26
N VAL A 239 20.83 13.58 -2.88
CA VAL A 239 20.68 14.42 -1.69
C VAL A 239 21.51 15.68 -1.76
N THR A 240 20.94 16.75 -1.22
CA THR A 240 21.63 18.00 -0.90
C THR A 240 21.33 18.30 0.57
N PHE A 241 22.37 18.49 1.40
CA PHE A 241 22.19 18.64 2.85
C PHE A 241 23.15 19.65 3.48
N LEU A 242 22.74 20.18 4.63
CA LEU A 242 23.51 21.10 5.49
C LEU A 242 23.23 20.80 6.97
N HIS A 243 21.98 20.46 7.29
CA HIS A 243 21.55 20.17 8.65
C HIS A 243 22.19 18.88 9.19
N GLY A 244 22.37 18.81 10.52
CA GLY A 244 22.93 17.65 11.22
C GLY A 244 24.43 17.73 11.50
N LEU A 245 25.16 18.56 10.75
CA LEU A 245 26.57 18.82 11.00
C LEU A 245 26.78 19.72 12.22
N LYS A 246 27.75 19.37 13.07
CA LYS A 246 28.34 20.30 14.04
C LYS A 246 29.18 21.34 13.32
N GLU A 247 29.40 22.50 13.95
CA GLU A 247 30.20 23.58 13.34
C GLU A 247 31.61 23.14 12.95
N GLU A 248 32.26 22.29 13.76
CA GLU A 248 33.59 21.74 13.48
C GLU A 248 33.59 20.76 12.30
N GLU A 249 32.56 19.93 12.18
CA GLU A 249 32.39 18.97 11.07
C GLU A 249 32.17 19.72 9.75
N LEU A 250 31.32 20.76 9.78
CA LEU A 250 31.07 21.61 8.61
C LEU A 250 32.35 22.29 8.14
N LYS A 251 33.11 22.90 9.06
CA LYS A 251 34.39 23.56 8.73
C LYS A 251 35.39 22.55 8.15
N THR A 252 35.55 21.40 8.79
CA THR A 252 36.46 20.34 8.35
C THR A 252 36.11 19.85 6.95
N LEU A 253 34.84 19.54 6.69
CA LEU A 253 34.37 19.12 5.36
C LEU A 253 34.57 20.21 4.31
N ALA A 254 34.19 21.45 4.61
CA ALA A 254 34.37 22.56 3.68
C ALA A 254 35.84 22.78 3.31
N THR A 255 36.76 22.68 4.29
CA THR A 255 38.21 22.75 4.05
C THR A 255 38.68 21.57 3.21
N LEU A 256 38.24 20.34 3.50
CA LEU A 256 38.60 19.17 2.71
C LEU A 256 38.23 19.33 1.23
N PHE A 257 37.00 19.78 0.95
CA PHE A 257 36.55 20.05 -0.42
C PHE A 257 37.36 21.15 -1.10
N GLN A 258 37.70 22.22 -0.36
CA GLN A 258 38.46 23.34 -0.90
C GLN A 258 39.94 23.01 -1.15
N SER A 259 40.52 22.12 -0.35
CA SER A 259 41.93 21.72 -0.43
C SER A 259 42.17 20.58 -1.41
N ASN A 260 41.25 19.60 -1.47
CA ASN A 260 41.44 18.36 -2.24
C ASN A 260 40.51 18.25 -3.45
N GLY A 261 39.49 19.10 -3.55
CA GLY A 261 38.53 19.08 -4.66
C GLY A 261 38.94 19.94 -5.85
N LYS A 262 38.46 19.54 -7.02
CA LYS A 262 38.52 20.34 -8.25
C LYS A 262 37.50 21.46 -8.16
N LYS A 263 37.96 22.70 -8.32
CA LYS A 263 37.08 23.87 -8.38
C LYS A 263 36.37 23.92 -9.74
N VAL A 264 35.05 23.69 -9.75
CA VAL A 264 34.21 23.68 -10.95
C VAL A 264 33.85 25.11 -11.38
N ASN A 265 33.52 25.96 -10.39
CA ASN A 265 33.26 27.37 -10.61
C ASN A 265 33.64 28.18 -9.36
N LYS A 266 33.27 29.47 -9.29
CA LYS A 266 33.63 30.34 -8.16
C LYS A 266 33.26 29.78 -6.78
N ASN A 267 32.15 29.05 -6.69
CA ASN A 267 31.53 28.62 -5.44
C ASN A 267 31.40 27.09 -5.28
N ILE A 268 31.65 26.29 -6.33
CA ILE A 268 31.45 24.84 -6.30
C ILE A 268 32.78 24.10 -6.41
N TRP A 269 32.98 23.15 -5.50
CA TRP A 269 34.08 22.19 -5.49
C TRP A 269 33.53 20.77 -5.65
N GLU A 270 34.17 19.98 -6.49
CA GLU A 270 33.90 18.56 -6.69
C GLU A 270 35.08 17.72 -6.19
N ILE A 271 34.79 16.59 -5.57
CA ILE A 271 35.81 15.61 -5.19
C ILE A 271 35.56 14.30 -5.91
N GLU A 272 36.62 13.53 -6.11
CA GLU A 272 36.49 12.15 -6.56
C GLU A 272 35.75 11.31 -5.50
N PRO A 273 34.96 10.29 -5.91
CA PRO A 273 34.25 9.38 -5.02
C PRO A 273 35.19 8.72 -4.00
N SER A 274 35.23 9.25 -2.78
CA SER A 274 36.20 8.84 -1.77
C SER A 274 35.69 8.93 -0.33
N ILE A 275 34.58 9.63 -0.09
CA ILE A 275 34.05 9.86 1.26
C ILE A 275 32.59 9.44 1.29
N CYS A 276 32.29 8.46 2.14
CA CYS A 276 30.94 7.99 2.42
C CYS A 276 30.42 8.59 3.73
N VAL A 277 29.16 9.00 3.73
CA VAL A 277 28.45 9.48 4.93
C VAL A 277 27.08 8.85 5.03
N ASP A 278 26.56 8.69 6.24
CA ASP A 278 25.18 8.32 6.47
C ASP A 278 24.32 9.57 6.62
N ILE A 279 23.22 9.62 5.88
CA ILE A 279 22.21 10.65 5.92
C ILE A 279 20.95 10.10 6.58
N ALA A 280 20.55 10.71 7.68
CA ALA A 280 19.22 10.51 8.24
C ALA A 280 18.18 11.19 7.33
N CYS A 281 17.13 10.46 6.97
CA CYS A 281 16.02 10.93 6.14
C CYS A 281 14.71 10.25 6.56
N ILE A 282 13.58 10.75 6.04
CA ILE A 282 12.27 10.14 6.29
C ILE A 282 11.92 9.13 5.20
N ASP A 283 12.15 9.50 3.94
CA ASP A 283 11.96 8.64 2.77
C ASP A 283 12.72 9.23 1.56
N PHE A 284 12.36 8.77 0.36
CA PHE A 284 12.84 9.27 -0.93
C PHE A 284 11.67 9.62 -1.83
N ASP A 285 11.65 10.83 -2.41
CA ASP A 285 10.51 11.34 -3.19
C ASP A 285 10.49 10.92 -4.67
N GLY A 286 11.47 10.10 -5.09
CA GLY A 286 11.70 9.72 -6.48
C GLY A 286 12.88 10.47 -7.11
N LYS A 287 13.34 11.56 -6.50
CA LYS A 287 14.49 12.34 -6.95
C LYS A 287 15.50 12.61 -5.84
N SER A 288 15.02 12.89 -4.63
CA SER A 288 15.87 13.28 -3.50
C SER A 288 15.38 12.72 -2.16
N LEU A 289 16.33 12.48 -1.25
CA LEU A 289 16.02 12.12 0.14
C LEU A 289 15.26 13.26 0.80
N ARG A 290 14.15 12.96 1.49
CA ARG A 290 13.35 13.97 2.19
C ARG A 290 13.84 14.20 3.60
N GLU A 291 13.84 15.49 3.97
CA GLU A 291 14.37 16.01 5.22
C GLU A 291 15.78 15.49 5.56
N PRO A 292 16.75 15.59 4.64
CA PRO A 292 18.06 14.99 4.83
C PRO A 292 18.82 15.71 5.94
N ARG A 293 19.46 14.93 6.82
CA ARG A 293 20.33 15.41 7.87
C ARG A 293 21.56 14.55 7.93
N PHE A 294 22.73 15.17 8.00
CA PHE A 294 23.96 14.45 8.30
C PHE A 294 23.80 13.67 9.61
N HIS A 295 24.16 12.39 9.58
CA HIS A 295 24.14 11.54 10.77
C HIS A 295 25.55 11.25 11.27
N ARG A 296 26.41 10.70 10.40
CA ARG A 296 27.80 10.37 10.71
C ARG A 296 28.63 10.18 9.45
N PHE A 297 29.94 10.16 9.60
CA PHE A 297 30.86 9.61 8.61
C PHE A 297 30.80 8.07 8.64
N SER A 298 30.88 7.46 7.45
CA SER A 298 30.87 6.01 7.26
C SER A 298 32.22 5.57 6.72
N PHE A 299 33.26 5.70 7.54
CA PHE A 299 34.65 5.43 7.18
C PHE A 299 34.92 3.96 6.84
N GLU A 300 34.01 3.07 7.26
CA GLU A 300 34.03 1.65 6.95
C GLU A 300 33.47 1.30 5.57
N LYS A 301 32.81 2.26 4.89
CA LYS A 301 32.14 2.02 3.61
C LYS A 301 32.97 2.53 2.44
N GLU A 302 33.13 1.69 1.45
CA GLU A 302 33.72 2.04 0.18
C GLU A 302 32.66 2.67 -0.76
N PRO A 303 33.03 3.62 -1.63
CA PRO A 303 32.09 4.26 -2.54
C PRO A 303 31.27 3.29 -3.40
N HIS A 304 31.87 2.19 -3.87
CA HIS A 304 31.20 1.21 -4.72
C HIS A 304 30.07 0.42 -4.02
N GLU A 305 30.00 0.48 -2.68
CA GLU A 305 28.92 -0.13 -1.89
C GLU A 305 27.68 0.77 -1.80
N CYS A 306 27.80 2.07 -2.11
CA CYS A 306 26.69 3.00 -2.13
C CYS A 306 25.88 2.85 -3.43
N GLN A 307 25.13 1.74 -3.55
CA GLN A 307 24.34 1.40 -4.73
C GLN A 307 22.84 1.68 -4.54
N TRP A 308 22.11 1.81 -5.65
CA TRP A 308 20.66 1.99 -5.67
C TRP A 308 19.91 0.93 -4.85
N GLN A 309 20.23 -0.35 -5.03
CA GLN A 309 19.61 -1.46 -4.32
C GLN A 309 19.86 -1.35 -2.81
N GLN A 310 21.08 -0.97 -2.42
CA GLN A 310 21.44 -0.76 -1.02
C GLN A 310 20.64 0.39 -0.40
N MET A 311 20.49 1.51 -1.12
CA MET A 311 19.62 2.61 -0.68
C MET A 311 18.18 2.15 -0.50
N GLN A 312 17.63 1.41 -1.46
CA GLN A 312 16.26 0.90 -1.37
C GLN A 312 16.06 0.04 -0.12
N ARG A 313 17.01 -0.85 0.19
CA ARG A 313 16.98 -1.67 1.41
C ARG A 313 17.13 -0.82 2.69
N GLN A 314 17.96 0.22 2.67
CA GLN A 314 18.10 1.15 3.81
C GLN A 314 16.84 1.98 4.07
N LEU A 315 16.08 2.31 3.02
CA LEU A 315 14.79 3.02 3.12
C LEU A 315 13.63 2.09 3.51
N PHE A 316 13.73 0.80 3.18
CA PHE A 316 12.75 -0.25 3.47
C PHE A 316 13.42 -1.40 4.25
N PRO A 317 13.81 -1.15 5.52
CA PRO A 317 14.43 -2.16 6.34
C PRO A 317 13.45 -3.31 6.59
N LEU A 318 13.99 -4.51 6.74
CA LEU A 318 13.20 -5.69 7.08
C LEU A 318 12.77 -5.63 8.55
N PRO A 319 11.57 -6.14 8.89
CA PRO A 319 11.16 -6.32 10.28
C PRO A 319 12.18 -7.15 11.07
N GLU A 320 12.46 -6.76 12.31
CA GLU A 320 13.49 -7.38 13.16
C GLU A 320 13.29 -8.90 13.35
N LYS A 321 12.03 -9.36 13.40
CA LYS A 321 11.70 -10.78 13.57
C LYS A 321 11.95 -11.63 12.33
N VAL A 322 12.11 -11.01 11.15
CA VAL A 322 12.27 -11.72 9.89
C VAL A 322 13.75 -11.80 9.52
N THR A 323 14.40 -12.89 9.94
CA THR A 323 15.80 -13.16 9.56
C THR A 323 15.88 -13.72 8.14
N ILE A 324 16.60 -13.01 7.26
CA ILE A 324 16.81 -13.43 5.86
C ILE A 324 18.09 -14.23 5.72
N THR A 325 18.03 -15.28 4.91
CA THR A 325 19.17 -16.13 4.55
C THR A 325 19.42 -16.05 3.04
N HIS A 326 20.69 -16.02 2.61
CA HIS A 326 21.08 -16.00 1.19
C HIS A 326 20.34 -14.91 0.37
N PRO A 327 20.43 -13.63 0.75
CA PRO A 327 19.73 -12.53 0.06
C PRO A 327 20.16 -12.37 -1.41
N ASP A 328 21.39 -12.75 -1.73
CA ASP A 328 22.03 -12.72 -3.04
C ASP A 328 21.61 -13.88 -3.96
N LYS A 329 20.81 -14.84 -3.45
CA LYS A 329 20.39 -16.02 -4.21
C LYS A 329 19.61 -15.63 -5.47
N PRO A 330 20.03 -16.05 -6.66
CA PRO A 330 19.28 -15.80 -7.89
C PRO A 330 17.92 -16.52 -7.86
N ILE A 331 16.82 -15.77 -8.09
CA ILE A 331 15.46 -16.32 -8.13
C ILE A 331 14.91 -16.32 -9.55
N TRP A 332 15.10 -15.23 -10.29
CA TRP A 332 14.81 -15.15 -11.73
C TRP A 332 16.06 -14.67 -12.47
N PRO A 333 16.98 -15.60 -12.82
CA PRO A 333 18.25 -15.25 -13.46
C PRO A 333 18.09 -14.51 -14.79
N ALA A 334 17.06 -14.81 -15.57
CA ALA A 334 16.77 -14.16 -16.85
C ALA A 334 16.58 -12.63 -16.72
N ASN A 335 16.16 -12.17 -15.54
CA ASN A 335 15.91 -10.76 -15.24
C ASN A 335 16.91 -10.20 -14.20
N GLY A 336 17.93 -10.98 -13.81
CA GLY A 336 18.90 -10.60 -12.79
C GLY A 336 18.32 -10.43 -11.39
N LEU A 337 17.12 -10.96 -11.10
CA LEU A 337 16.45 -10.76 -9.82
C LEU A 337 16.91 -11.79 -8.78
N GLN A 338 17.35 -11.26 -7.64
CA GLN A 338 17.79 -12.02 -6.47
C GLN A 338 16.67 -12.11 -5.43
N LYS A 339 16.93 -12.86 -4.37
CA LYS A 339 16.00 -13.04 -3.26
C LYS A 339 15.66 -11.73 -2.57
N ASP A 340 16.64 -10.85 -2.38
CA ASP A 340 16.38 -9.55 -1.76
C ASP A 340 15.46 -8.67 -2.61
N ASP A 341 15.60 -8.69 -3.94
CA ASP A 341 14.69 -7.97 -4.86
C ASP A 341 13.25 -8.49 -4.73
N TYR A 342 13.09 -9.81 -4.58
CA TYR A 342 11.79 -10.43 -4.37
C TYR A 342 11.16 -10.04 -3.02
N LEU A 343 11.95 -10.02 -1.95
CA LEU A 343 11.49 -9.58 -0.64
C LEU A 343 11.16 -8.08 -0.63
N PHE A 344 11.95 -7.26 -1.34
CA PHE A 344 11.64 -5.85 -1.55
C PHE A 344 10.32 -5.68 -2.29
N TYR A 345 10.07 -6.49 -3.34
CA TYR A 345 8.79 -6.51 -4.03
C TYR A 345 7.64 -6.81 -3.06
N LEU A 346 7.70 -7.94 -2.33
CA LEU A 346 6.66 -8.33 -1.37
C LEU A 346 6.39 -7.25 -0.31
N GLN A 347 7.44 -6.59 0.18
CA GLN A 347 7.31 -5.51 1.15
C GLN A 347 6.52 -4.32 0.58
N ASN A 348 6.81 -3.92 -0.65
CA ASN A 348 6.14 -2.80 -1.32
C ASN A 348 4.71 -3.13 -1.77
N ILE A 349 4.43 -4.39 -2.10
CA ILE A 349 3.08 -4.82 -2.53
C ILE A 349 2.22 -5.33 -1.37
N SER A 350 2.75 -5.38 -0.14
CA SER A 350 2.09 -5.98 1.02
C SER A 350 0.67 -5.46 1.25
N SER A 351 0.47 -4.14 1.26
CA SER A 351 -0.86 -3.50 1.38
C SER A 351 -1.82 -3.81 0.23
N PHE A 352 -1.33 -4.38 -0.87
CA PHE A 352 -2.16 -4.71 -2.04
C PHE A 352 -2.49 -6.20 -2.08
N ILE A 353 -1.56 -7.07 -1.68
CA ILE A 353 -1.76 -8.53 -1.67
C ILE A 353 -2.43 -9.05 -0.40
N LEU A 354 -2.09 -8.48 0.78
CA LEU A 354 -2.57 -8.97 2.07
C LEU A 354 -4.10 -8.98 2.20
N PRO A 355 -4.87 -8.01 1.66
CA PRO A 355 -6.32 -8.09 1.65
C PRO A 355 -6.90 -9.36 1.00
N PHE A 356 -6.14 -9.97 0.09
CA PHE A 356 -6.53 -11.22 -0.56
C PHE A 356 -6.01 -12.46 0.16
N LEU A 357 -4.90 -12.36 0.90
CA LEU A 357 -4.29 -13.48 1.62
C LEU A 357 -4.83 -13.66 3.04
N SER A 358 -5.25 -12.56 3.68
CA SER A 358 -5.64 -12.56 5.09
C SER A 358 -6.80 -13.51 5.34
N ASP A 359 -6.67 -14.28 6.42
CA ASP A 359 -7.68 -15.22 6.90
C ASP A 359 -8.06 -16.29 5.88
N ARG A 360 -7.13 -16.72 5.01
CA ARG A 360 -7.34 -17.79 4.02
C ARG A 360 -6.35 -18.95 4.15
N GLN A 361 -6.82 -20.15 3.79
CA GLN A 361 -6.01 -21.37 3.69
C GLN A 361 -5.13 -21.31 2.44
N LEU A 362 -3.94 -20.71 2.56
CA LEU A 362 -3.06 -20.55 1.41
C LEU A 362 -2.49 -21.88 0.94
N THR A 363 -2.42 -22.03 -0.38
CA THR A 363 -1.49 -22.97 -1.02
C THR A 363 -0.37 -22.15 -1.62
N VAL A 364 0.86 -22.37 -1.18
CA VAL A 364 2.03 -21.72 -1.76
C VAL A 364 2.77 -22.67 -2.70
N ILE A 365 3.33 -22.14 -3.79
CA ILE A 365 4.27 -22.89 -4.63
C ILE A 365 5.67 -22.37 -4.35
N ARG A 366 6.53 -23.25 -3.87
CA ARG A 366 7.90 -22.93 -3.49
C ARG A 366 8.88 -23.35 -4.55
N TYR A 367 9.92 -22.53 -4.74
CA TYR A 367 11.03 -22.76 -5.66
C TYR A 367 12.34 -22.68 -4.88
N PRO A 368 12.74 -23.74 -4.16
CA PRO A 368 13.90 -23.71 -3.26
C PRO A 368 15.21 -23.33 -3.94
N HIS A 369 15.31 -23.52 -5.25
CA HIS A 369 16.51 -23.22 -6.05
C HIS A 369 16.31 -22.04 -7.03
N GLY A 370 15.21 -21.29 -6.89
CA GLY A 370 14.81 -20.30 -7.90
C GLY A 370 14.26 -20.97 -9.17
N VAL A 371 13.88 -20.15 -10.15
CA VAL A 371 13.40 -20.58 -11.46
C VAL A 371 14.58 -20.72 -12.43
N PRO A 372 14.62 -21.74 -13.33
CA PRO A 372 13.59 -22.75 -13.62
C PRO A 372 13.76 -24.05 -12.80
N GLY A 373 14.34 -23.97 -11.60
CA GLY A 373 14.51 -25.13 -10.72
C GLY A 373 13.20 -25.78 -10.29
N GLU A 374 13.32 -26.91 -9.59
CA GLU A 374 12.18 -27.68 -9.10
C GLU A 374 11.27 -26.86 -8.18
N SER A 375 9.98 -27.14 -8.26
CA SER A 375 8.96 -26.54 -7.42
C SER A 375 8.06 -27.56 -6.76
N PHE A 376 7.43 -27.17 -5.65
CA PHE A 376 6.44 -28.00 -4.99
C PHE A 376 5.34 -27.15 -4.35
N TYR A 377 4.15 -27.75 -4.27
CA TYR A 377 2.99 -27.18 -3.60
C TYR A 377 3.08 -27.45 -2.10
N GLN A 378 2.86 -26.42 -1.29
CA GLN A 378 2.85 -26.54 0.16
C GLN A 378 1.54 -25.97 0.72
N LYS A 379 0.82 -26.83 1.44
CA LYS A 379 -0.34 -26.48 2.28
C LYS A 379 -0.01 -26.68 3.75
N ASN A 380 0.56 -27.84 4.05
CA ASN A 380 0.96 -28.24 5.39
C ASN A 380 2.35 -27.69 5.76
N PHE A 381 2.44 -27.10 6.95
CA PHE A 381 3.68 -26.61 7.55
C PHE A 381 4.07 -27.44 8.78
N PRO A 382 5.38 -27.54 9.08
CA PRO A 382 5.86 -28.32 10.22
C PRO A 382 5.38 -27.74 11.55
N ASP A 383 5.44 -28.53 12.62
CA ASP A 383 4.98 -28.11 13.94
C ASP A 383 5.77 -26.94 14.51
N THR A 384 7.05 -26.88 14.17
CA THR A 384 7.97 -25.84 14.60
C THR A 384 8.09 -24.78 13.51
N VAL A 385 7.37 -23.67 13.70
CA VAL A 385 7.53 -22.41 12.97
C VAL A 385 7.90 -21.31 13.98
N PRO A 386 8.47 -20.17 13.54
CA PRO A 386 8.76 -19.06 14.44
C PRO A 386 7.51 -18.56 15.18
N ASP A 387 7.66 -18.11 16.44
CA ASP A 387 6.55 -17.74 17.32
C ASP A 387 5.65 -16.60 16.80
N PHE A 388 6.17 -15.76 15.90
CA PHE A 388 5.39 -14.68 15.27
C PHE A 388 4.51 -15.17 14.12
N ILE A 389 4.71 -16.39 13.62
CA ILE A 389 3.90 -17.00 12.56
C ILE A 389 2.67 -17.63 13.16
N LYS A 390 1.50 -17.11 12.80
CA LYS A 390 0.22 -17.71 13.16
C LYS A 390 -0.07 -18.90 12.25
N THR A 391 -0.52 -19.99 12.86
CA THR A 391 -0.93 -21.19 12.15
C THR A 391 -2.30 -21.66 12.61
N GLU A 392 -3.08 -22.20 11.69
CA GLU A 392 -4.38 -22.80 11.98
C GLU A 392 -4.41 -24.26 11.55
N GLN A 393 -4.90 -25.14 12.42
CA GLN A 393 -5.09 -26.55 12.13
C GLN A 393 -6.45 -26.76 11.48
N MET A 394 -6.47 -27.29 10.26
CA MET A 394 -7.70 -27.51 9.50
C MET A 394 -7.61 -28.83 8.75
N GLU A 395 -8.55 -29.74 9.05
CA GLU A 395 -8.46 -31.13 8.63
C GLU A 395 -7.08 -31.72 9.01
N ASP A 396 -6.41 -32.37 8.06
CA ASP A 396 -5.08 -32.96 8.25
C ASP A 396 -3.92 -31.98 7.98
N ASN A 397 -4.20 -30.70 7.71
CA ASN A 397 -3.19 -29.71 7.34
C ASN A 397 -3.06 -28.60 8.39
N ARG A 398 -1.82 -28.22 8.68
CA ARG A 398 -1.46 -27.02 9.43
C ARG A 398 -1.11 -25.89 8.46
N TYR A 399 -2.00 -24.91 8.35
CA TYR A 399 -1.82 -23.77 7.45
C TYR A 399 -1.10 -22.62 8.14
N VAL A 400 -0.29 -21.88 7.38
CA VAL A 400 0.25 -20.58 7.82
C VAL A 400 -0.73 -19.48 7.42
N MET A 401 -1.10 -18.65 8.38
CA MET A 401 -1.99 -17.51 8.18
C MET A 401 -1.18 -16.28 7.77
N CYS A 402 -1.21 -15.92 6.49
CA CYS A 402 -0.48 -14.76 5.96
C CYS A 402 -1.30 -13.48 6.13
N ASN A 403 -1.42 -13.02 7.37
CA ASN A 403 -2.27 -11.88 7.75
C ASN A 403 -1.50 -10.55 7.87
N ASP A 404 -0.16 -10.60 7.83
CA ASP A 404 0.71 -9.43 8.02
C ASP A 404 1.99 -9.51 7.18
N LEU A 405 2.71 -8.39 7.13
CA LEU A 405 3.96 -8.27 6.39
C LEU A 405 5.04 -9.24 6.89
N GLU A 406 5.14 -9.47 8.21
CA GLU A 406 6.14 -10.37 8.78
C GLU A 406 5.94 -11.80 8.25
N SER A 407 4.69 -12.27 8.24
CA SER A 407 4.31 -13.58 7.71
C SER A 407 4.52 -13.69 6.19
N LEU A 408 4.18 -12.64 5.43
CA LEU A 408 4.40 -12.59 3.99
C LEU A 408 5.89 -12.69 3.64
N LEU A 409 6.74 -11.91 4.31
CA LEU A 409 8.19 -11.94 4.08
C LEU A 409 8.81 -13.26 4.55
N TRP A 410 8.30 -13.88 5.60
CA TRP A 410 8.77 -15.19 6.04
C TRP A 410 8.45 -16.30 5.02
N LEU A 411 7.26 -16.28 4.41
CA LEU A 411 6.92 -17.17 3.29
C LEU A 411 7.80 -16.87 2.07
N GLY A 412 8.00 -15.59 1.73
CA GLY A 412 8.88 -15.18 0.64
C GLY A 412 10.35 -15.60 0.85
N ASN A 413 10.84 -15.54 2.10
CA ASN A 413 12.19 -15.97 2.47
C ASN A 413 12.38 -17.48 2.28
N GLN A 414 11.29 -18.25 2.30
CA GLN A 414 11.27 -19.68 1.98
C GLN A 414 11.10 -19.96 0.49
N LEU A 415 11.12 -18.91 -0.34
CA LEU A 415 10.93 -18.92 -1.79
C LEU A 415 9.56 -19.44 -2.21
N ALA A 416 8.52 -19.16 -1.42
CA ALA A 416 7.15 -19.22 -1.90
C ALA A 416 6.97 -18.12 -2.95
N LEU A 417 6.99 -18.48 -4.24
CA LEU A 417 6.88 -17.52 -5.33
C LEU A 417 5.44 -17.35 -5.81
N GLU A 418 4.57 -18.33 -5.57
CA GLU A 418 3.15 -18.24 -5.93
C GLU A 418 2.27 -18.41 -4.70
N PHE A 419 1.33 -17.50 -4.50
CA PHE A 419 0.32 -17.54 -3.45
C PHE A 419 -1.04 -17.83 -4.08
N HIS A 420 -1.59 -19.01 -3.80
CA HIS A 420 -2.90 -19.44 -4.28
C HIS A 420 -3.92 -19.43 -3.14
N ILE A 421 -5.06 -18.80 -3.38
CA ILE A 421 -6.11 -18.56 -2.39
C ILE A 421 -7.39 -19.35 -2.73
N PRO A 422 -8.11 -19.89 -1.73
CA PRO A 422 -9.48 -20.33 -1.89
C PRO A 422 -10.44 -19.13 -2.03
N PHE A 423 -11.68 -19.38 -2.46
CA PHE A 423 -12.67 -18.31 -2.69
C PHE A 423 -13.38 -17.83 -1.40
N GLN A 424 -13.08 -18.44 -0.26
CA GLN A 424 -13.60 -18.07 1.06
C GLN A 424 -12.49 -17.91 2.11
N PRO A 425 -12.70 -17.05 3.13
CA PRO A 425 -11.87 -17.04 4.34
C PRO A 425 -12.25 -18.15 5.31
N ILE A 426 -11.39 -18.42 6.30
CA ILE A 426 -11.47 -19.56 7.21
C ILE A 426 -12.69 -19.58 8.13
N TYR A 427 -13.34 -18.43 8.32
CA TYR A 427 -14.52 -18.29 9.18
C TYR A 427 -15.84 -18.53 8.45
N THR A 428 -15.81 -18.97 7.19
CA THR A 428 -16.99 -19.39 6.44
C THR A 428 -16.67 -20.52 5.47
N THR A 429 -17.69 -21.30 5.13
CA THR A 429 -17.62 -22.33 4.07
C THR A 429 -18.15 -21.81 2.73
N LYS A 430 -18.77 -20.62 2.71
CA LYS A 430 -19.38 -20.01 1.52
C LYS A 430 -18.41 -19.07 0.79
N PRO A 431 -18.39 -19.05 -0.56
CA PRO A 431 -17.52 -18.16 -1.31
C PRO A 431 -17.82 -16.69 -1.03
N THR A 432 -16.75 -15.89 -0.99
CA THR A 432 -16.79 -14.42 -0.88
C THR A 432 -16.46 -13.74 -2.22
N GLU A 433 -16.26 -14.52 -3.27
CA GLU A 433 -15.97 -14.04 -4.63
C GLU A 433 -16.22 -15.15 -5.65
N ILE A 434 -16.69 -14.77 -6.83
CA ILE A 434 -16.69 -15.59 -8.05
C ILE A 434 -15.44 -15.25 -8.84
N VAL A 435 -14.81 -16.26 -9.45
CA VAL A 435 -13.67 -16.07 -10.36
C VAL A 435 -13.88 -16.90 -11.62
N PHE A 436 -13.81 -16.23 -12.77
CA PHE A 436 -13.74 -16.85 -14.09
C PHE A 436 -12.27 -16.91 -14.51
N ASP A 437 -11.74 -18.11 -14.74
CA ASP A 437 -10.39 -18.32 -15.26
C ASP A 437 -10.44 -18.53 -16.79
N LEU A 438 -9.81 -17.62 -17.52
CA LEU A 438 -9.82 -17.58 -18.99
C LEU A 438 -8.47 -18.11 -19.48
N ASP A 439 -8.43 -19.38 -19.89
CA ASP A 439 -7.20 -20.09 -20.23
C ASP A 439 -7.03 -20.28 -21.76
N PRO A 440 -6.26 -19.43 -22.45
CA PRO A 440 -6.06 -19.57 -23.90
C PRO A 440 -5.14 -20.75 -24.22
N PRO A 441 -5.15 -21.28 -25.45
CA PRO A 441 -4.29 -22.40 -25.87
C PRO A 441 -2.81 -22.14 -25.60
N SER A 442 -2.34 -20.94 -25.95
CA SER A 442 -1.00 -20.42 -25.67
C SER A 442 -1.03 -18.90 -25.41
N VAL A 443 0.14 -18.32 -25.11
CA VAL A 443 0.29 -16.86 -24.98
C VAL A 443 0.04 -16.11 -26.30
N HIS A 444 0.23 -16.76 -27.44
CA HIS A 444 -0.02 -16.16 -28.76
C HIS A 444 -1.52 -15.91 -29.00
N GLU A 445 -2.39 -16.74 -28.41
CA GLU A 445 -3.84 -16.59 -28.46
C GLU A 445 -4.41 -15.82 -27.26
N PHE A 446 -3.59 -15.03 -26.56
CA PHE A 446 -4.04 -14.23 -25.41
C PHE A 446 -5.21 -13.29 -25.74
N SER A 447 -5.32 -12.81 -26.99
CA SER A 447 -6.45 -11.99 -27.45
C SER A 447 -7.80 -12.67 -27.27
N LEU A 448 -7.87 -14.01 -27.30
CA LEU A 448 -9.12 -14.73 -27.00
C LEU A 448 -9.57 -14.47 -25.56
N ALA A 449 -8.63 -14.43 -24.60
CA ALA A 449 -8.95 -14.14 -23.21
C ALA A 449 -9.43 -12.69 -23.03
N VAL A 450 -8.83 -11.73 -23.75
CA VAL A 450 -9.26 -10.33 -23.78
C VAL A 450 -10.70 -10.22 -24.28
N GLU A 451 -10.99 -10.85 -25.43
CA GLU A 451 -12.32 -10.86 -26.03
C GLU A 451 -13.37 -11.48 -25.09
N ALA A 452 -13.06 -12.62 -24.47
CA ALA A 452 -13.96 -13.23 -23.50
C ALA A 452 -14.19 -12.35 -22.27
N ALA A 453 -13.15 -11.71 -21.74
CA ALA A 453 -13.25 -10.80 -20.60
C ALA A 453 -14.15 -9.59 -20.91
N LEU A 454 -14.02 -8.98 -22.10
CA LEU A 454 -14.86 -7.87 -22.53
C LEU A 454 -16.32 -8.27 -22.70
N ARG A 455 -16.59 -9.47 -23.25
CA ARG A 455 -17.95 -10.01 -23.34
C ARG A 455 -18.55 -10.31 -21.97
N MET A 456 -17.77 -10.88 -21.07
CA MET A 456 -18.19 -11.07 -19.67
C MET A 456 -18.49 -9.74 -18.99
N LYS A 457 -17.65 -8.72 -19.18
CA LYS A 457 -17.88 -7.37 -18.64
C LYS A 457 -19.21 -6.79 -19.12
N ALA A 458 -19.53 -6.91 -20.40
CA ALA A 458 -20.81 -6.44 -20.94
C ALA A 458 -22.02 -7.15 -20.29
N ILE A 459 -21.90 -8.46 -20.02
CA ILE A 459 -22.94 -9.22 -19.29
C ILE A 459 -23.06 -8.72 -17.85
N PHE A 460 -21.94 -8.52 -17.16
CA PHE A 460 -21.93 -8.06 -15.77
C PHE A 460 -22.47 -6.64 -15.64
N ASP A 461 -22.15 -5.75 -16.57
CA ASP A 461 -22.70 -4.40 -16.63
C ASP A 461 -24.22 -4.40 -16.85
N HIS A 462 -24.71 -5.28 -17.72
CA HIS A 462 -26.14 -5.45 -17.95
C HIS A 462 -26.89 -5.86 -16.66
N PHE A 463 -26.27 -6.71 -15.84
CA PHE A 463 -26.82 -7.12 -14.54
C PHE A 463 -26.44 -6.19 -13.39
N GLU A 464 -25.73 -5.09 -13.66
CA GLU A 464 -25.20 -4.16 -12.67
C GLU A 464 -24.36 -4.87 -11.58
N LEU A 465 -23.58 -5.87 -11.98
CA LEU A 465 -22.67 -6.61 -11.10
C LEU A 465 -21.28 -5.96 -11.13
N PRO A 466 -20.72 -5.55 -9.97
CA PRO A 466 -19.35 -5.06 -9.93
C PRO A 466 -18.40 -6.17 -10.35
N SER A 467 -17.49 -5.87 -11.28
CA SER A 467 -16.53 -6.85 -11.79
C SER A 467 -15.14 -6.25 -11.93
N PHE A 468 -14.14 -7.09 -11.70
CA PHE A 468 -12.73 -6.72 -11.65
C PHE A 468 -11.90 -7.70 -12.47
N VAL A 469 -10.79 -7.25 -13.05
CA VAL A 469 -10.01 -8.07 -13.99
C VAL A 469 -8.52 -7.99 -13.71
N LYS A 470 -7.84 -9.13 -13.83
CA LYS A 470 -6.38 -9.20 -13.70
C LYS A 470 -5.77 -10.16 -14.71
N THR A 471 -4.50 -9.96 -15.00
CA THR A 471 -3.70 -11.02 -15.63
C THR A 471 -3.48 -12.16 -14.64
N SER A 472 -3.38 -13.39 -15.15
CA SER A 472 -2.98 -14.56 -14.36
C SER A 472 -1.48 -14.58 -14.01
N GLY A 473 -0.69 -13.68 -14.61
CA GLY A 473 0.78 -13.74 -14.63
C GLY A 473 1.34 -14.89 -15.48
N GLY A 474 0.48 -15.75 -16.02
CA GLY A 474 0.83 -16.78 -16.99
C GLY A 474 0.35 -16.39 -18.38
N LYS A 475 -0.48 -17.23 -18.99
CA LYS A 475 -1.02 -17.01 -20.34
C LYS A 475 -2.46 -16.51 -20.38
N GLY A 476 -3.17 -16.41 -19.26
CA GLY A 476 -4.62 -16.12 -19.22
C GLY A 476 -5.00 -14.84 -18.48
N LEU A 477 -6.30 -14.55 -18.47
CA LEU A 477 -6.96 -13.49 -17.69
C LEU A 477 -7.90 -14.09 -16.65
N GLN A 478 -8.17 -13.34 -15.58
CA GLN A 478 -9.12 -13.74 -14.55
C GLN A 478 -10.07 -12.59 -14.25
N VAL A 479 -11.36 -12.89 -14.24
CA VAL A 479 -12.43 -11.91 -13.96
C VAL A 479 -13.12 -12.27 -12.65
N TYR A 480 -13.22 -11.31 -11.75
CA TYR A 480 -13.71 -11.45 -10.39
C TYR A 480 -15.04 -10.72 -10.21
N ILE A 481 -15.92 -11.29 -9.39
CA ILE A 481 -17.11 -10.62 -8.85
C ILE A 481 -17.10 -10.83 -7.33
N PRO A 482 -17.03 -9.78 -6.51
CA PRO A 482 -17.04 -9.92 -5.05
C PRO A 482 -18.45 -10.36 -4.56
N LEU A 483 -18.51 -11.16 -3.50
CA LEU A 483 -19.74 -11.66 -2.89
C LEU A 483 -19.88 -11.29 -1.41
N PRO A 484 -21.11 -11.00 -0.93
CA PRO A 484 -21.37 -10.73 0.47
C PRO A 484 -21.16 -11.98 1.30
N LEU A 485 -20.72 -11.75 2.54
CA LEU A 485 -20.35 -12.83 3.42
C LEU A 485 -21.57 -13.70 3.74
N ASN A 486 -21.38 -15.02 3.72
CA ASN A 486 -22.39 -16.02 4.10
C ASN A 486 -23.70 -16.02 3.27
N LYS A 487 -23.78 -15.29 2.16
CA LYS A 487 -25.01 -15.22 1.34
C LYS A 487 -25.14 -16.43 0.42
N TYR A 488 -24.26 -16.58 -0.56
CA TYR A 488 -24.37 -17.58 -1.64
C TYR A 488 -23.54 -18.84 -1.36
N SER A 489 -24.06 -20.01 -1.71
CA SER A 489 -23.28 -21.27 -1.73
C SER A 489 -22.49 -21.42 -3.04
N TYR A 490 -21.57 -22.39 -3.08
CA TYR A 490 -20.89 -22.75 -4.34
C TYR A 490 -21.86 -23.27 -5.41
N ASP A 491 -22.95 -23.92 -5.02
CA ASP A 491 -23.97 -24.38 -5.96
C ASP A 491 -24.75 -23.18 -6.56
N ASP A 492 -25.05 -22.17 -5.74
CA ASP A 492 -25.68 -20.94 -6.22
C ASP A 492 -24.80 -20.22 -7.24
N THR A 493 -23.52 -20.02 -6.93
CA THR A 493 -22.59 -19.34 -7.85
C THR A 493 -22.37 -20.17 -9.12
N ARG A 494 -22.42 -21.51 -9.03
CA ARG A 494 -22.27 -22.40 -10.18
C ARG A 494 -23.37 -22.25 -11.21
N VAL A 495 -24.61 -21.96 -10.80
CA VAL A 495 -25.71 -21.67 -11.74
C VAL A 495 -25.33 -20.48 -12.62
N PHE A 496 -24.88 -19.39 -11.99
CA PHE A 496 -24.50 -18.17 -12.70
C PHE A 496 -23.24 -18.36 -13.55
N THR A 497 -22.16 -18.95 -13.00
CA THR A 497 -20.91 -19.12 -13.75
C THR A 497 -21.08 -20.02 -14.96
N LYS A 498 -21.85 -21.11 -14.83
CA LYS A 498 -22.18 -21.99 -15.94
C LYS A 498 -22.99 -21.26 -17.02
N PHE A 499 -24.02 -20.51 -16.63
CA PHE A 499 -24.82 -19.72 -17.56
C PHE A 499 -23.95 -18.78 -18.41
N VAL A 500 -23.06 -18.00 -17.77
CA VAL A 500 -22.19 -17.06 -18.47
C VAL A 500 -21.27 -17.80 -19.46
N CYS A 501 -20.63 -18.88 -19.03
CA CYS A 501 -19.73 -19.64 -19.89
C CYS A 501 -20.43 -20.33 -21.07
N ASP A 502 -21.61 -20.90 -20.84
CA ASP A 502 -22.41 -21.53 -21.90
C ASP A 502 -22.91 -20.48 -22.89
N PHE A 503 -23.41 -19.34 -22.40
CA PHE A 503 -23.85 -18.23 -23.25
C PHE A 503 -22.73 -17.74 -24.16
N LEU A 504 -21.50 -17.57 -23.64
CA LEU A 504 -20.34 -17.23 -24.47
C LEU A 504 -20.06 -18.31 -25.52
N CYS A 505 -20.08 -19.59 -25.13
CA CYS A 505 -19.85 -20.71 -26.06
C CYS A 505 -20.92 -20.80 -27.15
N GLU A 506 -22.17 -20.45 -26.86
CA GLU A 506 -23.27 -20.40 -27.84
C GLU A 506 -23.13 -19.21 -28.80
N GLN A 507 -22.72 -18.05 -28.29
CA GLN A 507 -22.50 -16.85 -29.11
C GLN A 507 -21.29 -17.01 -30.05
N GLU A 508 -20.18 -17.57 -29.55
CA GLU A 508 -18.93 -17.70 -30.32
C GLU A 508 -18.33 -19.13 -30.21
N PRO A 509 -19.02 -20.15 -30.75
CA PRO A 509 -18.60 -21.56 -30.62
C PRO A 509 -17.27 -21.86 -31.31
N LYS A 510 -16.78 -20.97 -32.16
CA LYS A 510 -15.46 -21.09 -32.81
C LYS A 510 -14.31 -20.65 -31.90
N TRP A 511 -14.57 -19.80 -30.91
CA TRP A 511 -13.54 -19.19 -30.07
C TRP A 511 -13.51 -19.73 -28.66
N PHE A 512 -14.67 -20.14 -28.12
CA PHE A 512 -14.81 -20.52 -26.72
C PHE A 512 -15.22 -21.98 -26.55
N THR A 513 -14.80 -22.59 -25.43
CA THR A 513 -15.21 -23.94 -25.04
C THR A 513 -15.18 -24.15 -23.54
N THR A 514 -16.08 -24.99 -23.04
CA THR A 514 -16.07 -25.53 -21.67
C THR A 514 -15.55 -26.98 -21.63
N GLU A 515 -14.99 -27.50 -22.73
CA GLU A 515 -14.43 -28.85 -22.82
C GLU A 515 -13.18 -29.01 -21.94
N ARG A 516 -13.25 -29.94 -21.00
CA ARG A 516 -12.20 -30.16 -19.99
C ARG A 516 -10.94 -30.77 -20.59
N LEU A 517 -11.08 -31.70 -21.54
CA LEU A 517 -9.94 -32.40 -22.13
C LEU A 517 -9.21 -31.50 -23.13
N LYS A 518 -7.97 -31.12 -22.82
CA LYS A 518 -7.15 -30.22 -23.67
C LYS A 518 -7.10 -30.64 -25.14
N LYS A 519 -7.01 -31.95 -25.42
CA LYS A 519 -7.01 -32.53 -26.77
C LYS A 519 -8.28 -32.26 -27.59
N ASN A 520 -9.42 -32.04 -26.91
CA ASN A 520 -10.73 -31.82 -27.53
C ASN A 520 -11.10 -30.32 -27.61
N ARG A 521 -10.25 -29.43 -27.07
CA ARG A 521 -10.53 -27.98 -27.06
C ARG A 521 -10.35 -27.32 -28.43
N ASN A 522 -9.68 -27.98 -29.39
CA ASN A 522 -9.51 -27.50 -30.76
C ASN A 522 -8.98 -26.05 -30.87
N ASN A 523 -7.93 -25.71 -30.11
CA ASN A 523 -7.33 -24.36 -30.06
C ASN A 523 -8.30 -23.22 -29.69
N LYS A 524 -9.38 -23.54 -28.96
CA LYS A 524 -10.30 -22.55 -28.38
C LYS A 524 -9.84 -22.12 -26.99
N LEU A 525 -10.27 -20.95 -26.56
CA LEU A 525 -10.14 -20.51 -25.17
C LEU A 525 -11.02 -21.38 -24.28
N TYR A 526 -10.42 -21.91 -23.22
CA TYR A 526 -11.13 -22.67 -22.20
C TYR A 526 -11.70 -21.72 -21.14
N LEU A 527 -13.01 -21.74 -20.98
CA LEU A 527 -13.72 -21.01 -19.94
C LEU A 527 -13.90 -21.91 -18.71
N ASP A 528 -12.98 -21.83 -17.74
CA ASP A 528 -12.94 -22.76 -16.62
C ASP A 528 -13.84 -22.35 -15.45
N TYR A 529 -15.16 -22.45 -15.63
CA TYR A 529 -16.09 -22.23 -14.53
C TYR A 529 -16.01 -23.33 -13.44
N VAL A 530 -15.31 -24.44 -13.70
CA VAL A 530 -15.10 -25.53 -12.72
C VAL A 530 -13.99 -25.18 -11.73
N GLN A 531 -13.11 -24.24 -12.08
CA GLN A 531 -12.09 -23.74 -11.16
C GLN A 531 -12.71 -23.04 -9.95
N HIS A 532 -13.91 -22.48 -10.10
CA HIS A 532 -14.71 -21.94 -8.99
C HIS A 532 -15.49 -23.05 -8.28
N HIS A 533 -14.85 -23.71 -7.32
CA HIS A 533 -15.43 -24.77 -6.52
C HIS A 533 -14.77 -24.82 -5.13
N GLU A 534 -15.47 -25.40 -4.15
CA GLU A 534 -14.91 -25.70 -2.84
C GLU A 534 -13.62 -26.52 -2.95
N GLY A 535 -12.60 -26.17 -2.14
CA GLY A 535 -11.29 -26.81 -2.11
C GLY A 535 -10.34 -26.45 -3.25
N LYS A 536 -10.80 -25.72 -4.27
CA LYS A 536 -9.95 -25.18 -5.34
C LYS A 536 -9.32 -23.86 -4.91
N THR A 537 -8.19 -23.54 -5.53
CA THR A 537 -7.45 -22.30 -5.28
C THR A 537 -7.11 -21.61 -6.59
N ILE A 538 -6.98 -20.29 -6.56
CA ILE A 538 -6.56 -19.48 -7.70
C ILE A 538 -5.40 -18.57 -7.28
N ILE A 539 -4.54 -18.21 -8.23
CA ILE A 539 -3.43 -17.28 -7.97
C ILE A 539 -3.95 -15.93 -7.46
N ALA A 540 -3.45 -15.49 -6.30
CA ALA A 540 -3.86 -14.25 -5.68
C ALA A 540 -3.48 -13.02 -6.54
N PRO A 541 -4.27 -11.93 -6.52
CA PRO A 541 -3.85 -10.64 -7.06
C PRO A 541 -2.47 -10.24 -6.50
N TYR A 542 -1.60 -9.69 -7.35
CA TYR A 542 -0.21 -9.30 -7.03
C TYR A 542 0.74 -10.45 -6.65
N SER A 543 0.32 -11.71 -6.70
CA SER A 543 1.28 -12.81 -6.59
C SER A 543 2.18 -12.88 -7.83
N THR A 544 3.47 -13.12 -7.61
CA THR A 544 4.40 -13.53 -8.68
C THR A 544 4.07 -14.92 -9.21
N ARG A 545 4.67 -15.27 -10.34
CA ARG A 545 4.62 -16.59 -10.97
C ARG A 545 6.02 -17.18 -11.09
N GLY A 546 6.13 -18.49 -10.92
CA GLY A 546 7.38 -19.22 -11.12
C GLY A 546 7.71 -19.49 -12.59
N ASN A 547 7.35 -18.57 -13.49
CA ASN A 547 7.82 -18.57 -14.87
C ASN A 547 9.20 -17.89 -14.96
N GLU A 548 9.88 -18.06 -16.09
CA GLU A 548 11.27 -17.60 -16.30
C GLU A 548 11.50 -16.11 -15.98
N HIS A 549 10.48 -15.28 -16.20
CA HIS A 549 10.57 -13.82 -16.07
C HIS A 549 9.95 -13.25 -14.79
N GLY A 550 9.37 -14.09 -13.93
CA GLY A 550 8.72 -13.64 -12.69
C GLY A 550 7.54 -12.71 -12.91
N PHE A 551 6.73 -12.95 -13.95
CA PHE A 551 5.55 -12.12 -14.20
C PHE A 551 4.54 -12.19 -13.05
N VAL A 552 3.76 -11.13 -12.90
CA VAL A 552 2.84 -10.93 -11.78
C VAL A 552 1.41 -11.08 -12.24
N ALA A 553 0.58 -11.72 -11.42
CA ALA A 553 -0.86 -11.77 -11.58
C ALA A 553 -1.47 -10.38 -11.26
N THR A 554 -1.52 -9.50 -12.26
CA THR A 554 -1.62 -8.05 -12.05
C THR A 554 -3.05 -7.54 -12.24
N PRO A 555 -3.66 -6.93 -11.21
CA PRO A 555 -4.88 -6.15 -11.35
C PRO A 555 -4.82 -5.04 -12.40
N LEU A 556 -5.89 -4.91 -13.17
CA LEU A 556 -6.04 -3.94 -14.26
C LEU A 556 -7.28 -3.08 -14.04
N ILE A 557 -7.27 -1.87 -14.59
CA ILE A 557 -8.52 -1.15 -14.86
C ILE A 557 -9.09 -1.65 -16.19
N TRP A 558 -10.42 -1.61 -16.35
CA TRP A 558 -11.08 -2.21 -17.51
C TRP A 558 -10.66 -1.57 -18.84
N GLU A 559 -10.29 -0.30 -18.84
CA GLU A 559 -9.82 0.45 -20.02
C GLU A 559 -8.51 -0.11 -20.60
N GLU A 560 -7.77 -0.91 -19.84
CA GLU A 560 -6.54 -1.57 -20.29
C GLU A 560 -6.79 -2.92 -20.95
N VAL A 561 -8.00 -3.47 -20.83
CA VAL A 561 -8.36 -4.76 -21.40
C VAL A 561 -8.73 -4.55 -22.86
N CYS A 562 -7.71 -4.46 -23.71
CA CYS A 562 -7.84 -4.32 -25.16
C CYS A 562 -6.79 -5.14 -25.91
N ASP A 563 -6.82 -5.13 -27.25
CA ASP A 563 -5.98 -5.99 -28.11
C ASP A 563 -4.46 -5.81 -27.91
N SER A 564 -4.04 -4.65 -27.40
CA SER A 564 -2.64 -4.34 -27.10
C SER A 564 -2.16 -4.92 -25.77
N LEU A 565 -3.07 -5.40 -24.91
CA LEU A 565 -2.73 -6.03 -23.63
C LEU A 565 -1.93 -7.31 -23.89
N LYS A 566 -0.79 -7.45 -23.22
CA LYS A 566 0.04 -8.66 -23.22
C LYS A 566 0.46 -9.03 -21.79
N PRO A 567 0.56 -10.32 -21.44
CA PRO A 567 0.96 -10.74 -20.10
C PRO A 567 2.38 -10.34 -19.69
N ASP A 568 3.29 -10.24 -20.65
CA ASP A 568 4.72 -9.95 -20.46
C ASP A 568 5.01 -8.48 -20.07
N LEU A 569 4.02 -7.59 -20.17
CA LEU A 569 4.10 -6.21 -19.70
C LEU A 569 4.28 -6.10 -18.18
N PHE A 570 3.94 -7.17 -17.43
CA PHE A 570 3.79 -7.14 -15.98
C PHE A 570 4.89 -7.90 -15.24
N SER A 571 6.14 -7.47 -15.43
CA SER A 571 7.27 -7.87 -14.60
C SER A 571 7.18 -7.29 -13.18
N ILE A 572 7.94 -7.85 -12.23
CA ILE A 572 8.08 -7.32 -10.86
C ILE A 572 8.40 -5.81 -10.86
N HIS A 573 9.40 -5.39 -11.66
CA HIS A 573 9.79 -3.99 -11.76
C HIS A 573 8.66 -3.12 -12.34
N SER A 574 8.04 -3.58 -13.44
CA SER A 574 6.92 -2.87 -14.08
C SER A 574 5.76 -2.66 -13.11
N VAL A 575 5.44 -3.65 -12.28
CA VAL A 575 4.34 -3.56 -11.30
C VAL A 575 4.65 -2.58 -10.18
N LEU A 576 5.89 -2.53 -9.67
CA LEU A 576 6.30 -1.55 -8.66
C LEU A 576 6.19 -0.11 -9.18
N GLU A 577 6.55 0.13 -10.44
CA GLU A 577 6.38 1.44 -11.06
C GLU A 577 4.93 1.77 -11.39
N ARG A 578 4.14 0.75 -11.76
CA ARG A 578 2.73 0.87 -12.08
C ARG A 578 1.90 1.34 -10.89
N ILE A 579 2.08 0.74 -9.70
CA ILE A 579 1.28 1.09 -8.52
C ILE A 579 1.50 2.56 -8.09
N LYS A 580 2.69 3.13 -8.35
CA LYS A 580 2.98 4.56 -8.09
C LYS A 580 2.26 5.50 -9.06
N LYS A 581 1.94 5.03 -10.28
CA LYS A 581 1.35 5.84 -11.37
C LYS A 581 -0.17 5.70 -11.47
N ILE A 582 -0.69 4.49 -11.25
CA ILE A 582 -2.11 4.15 -11.48
C ILE A 582 -2.84 3.91 -10.15
N GLY A 583 -2.14 3.53 -9.08
CA GLY A 583 -2.76 3.14 -7.81
C GLY A 583 -3.16 1.66 -7.78
N ASN A 584 -4.19 1.32 -7.00
CA ASN A 584 -4.73 -0.04 -6.85
C ASN A 584 -6.03 -0.19 -7.65
N PRO A 585 -6.06 -0.91 -8.80
CA PRO A 585 -7.29 -1.16 -9.54
C PRO A 585 -8.33 -1.99 -8.78
N PHE A 586 -7.91 -2.76 -7.77
CA PHE A 586 -8.79 -3.57 -6.92
C PHE A 586 -9.07 -2.89 -5.56
N ARG A 587 -8.83 -1.57 -5.42
CA ARG A 587 -9.06 -0.85 -4.15
C ARG A 587 -10.47 -1.06 -3.62
N ASP A 588 -11.45 -0.88 -4.50
CA ASP A 588 -12.87 -0.88 -4.14
C ASP A 588 -13.48 -2.29 -4.28
N PHE A 589 -12.65 -3.35 -4.32
CA PHE A 589 -13.08 -4.73 -4.55
C PHE A 589 -14.15 -5.21 -3.56
N ARG A 590 -14.09 -4.74 -2.31
CA ARG A 590 -15.06 -5.10 -1.26
C ARG A 590 -16.12 -4.02 -1.01
N GLN A 591 -16.13 -2.94 -1.79
CA GLN A 591 -17.09 -1.85 -1.61
C GLN A 591 -18.47 -2.21 -2.16
N GLY A 592 -19.54 -1.87 -1.43
CA GLY A 592 -20.93 -2.01 -1.90
C GLY A 592 -21.39 -3.46 -2.12
N VAL A 593 -20.63 -4.44 -1.63
CA VAL A 593 -20.84 -5.86 -1.93
C VAL A 593 -22.19 -6.38 -1.40
N GLU A 594 -22.67 -5.82 -0.29
CA GLU A 594 -23.98 -6.17 0.29
C GLU A 594 -25.16 -5.71 -0.59
N GLU A 595 -24.96 -4.68 -1.42
CA GLU A 595 -26.00 -4.06 -2.25
C GLU A 595 -26.10 -4.69 -3.66
N GLN A 596 -25.26 -5.67 -3.98
CA GLN A 596 -25.20 -6.24 -5.32
C GLN A 596 -26.49 -7.01 -5.71
N LYS A 597 -26.72 -7.12 -7.02
CA LYS A 597 -27.96 -7.67 -7.60
C LYS A 597 -27.91 -9.14 -8.03
N LEU A 598 -26.87 -9.90 -7.64
CA LEU A 598 -26.72 -11.30 -8.09
C LEU A 598 -27.93 -12.19 -7.75
N GLU A 599 -28.58 -11.96 -6.60
CA GLU A 599 -29.81 -12.67 -6.20
C GLU A 599 -30.90 -12.59 -7.28
N ASN A 600 -31.13 -11.39 -7.84
CA ASN A 600 -32.15 -11.18 -8.88
C ASN A 600 -31.82 -11.98 -10.14
N VAL A 601 -30.53 -12.05 -10.50
CA VAL A 601 -30.06 -12.83 -11.64
C VAL A 601 -30.26 -14.32 -11.39
N LEU A 602 -29.92 -14.80 -10.19
CA LEU A 602 -30.10 -16.20 -9.83
C LEU A 602 -31.57 -16.62 -9.84
N GLN A 603 -32.48 -15.76 -9.36
CA GLN A 603 -33.92 -16.03 -9.41
C GLN A 603 -34.42 -16.15 -10.87
N GLN A 604 -34.00 -15.24 -11.74
CA GLN A 604 -34.34 -15.32 -13.17
C GLN A 604 -33.77 -16.59 -13.85
N LEU A 605 -32.56 -17.02 -13.48
CA LEU A 605 -31.93 -18.20 -14.04
C LEU A 605 -32.49 -19.52 -13.50
N LYS A 606 -32.95 -19.55 -12.25
CA LYS A 606 -33.54 -20.74 -11.62
C LYS A 606 -35.01 -20.94 -12.01
N GLY A 607 -35.67 -19.89 -12.49
CA GLY A 607 -37.10 -19.88 -12.83
C GLY A 607 -37.97 -19.86 -11.57
N ASP A 608 -39.07 -19.09 -11.62
CA ASP A 608 -40.22 -19.31 -10.74
C ASP A 608 -40.80 -20.73 -10.90
#